data_AF-X1V2F1-F1
#
_entry.id   AF-X1V2F1-F1
#
_cell.length_a   1.000
_cell.length_b   1.000
_cell.length_c   1.000
_cell.angle_alpha   90.00
_cell.angle_beta   90.00
_cell.angle_gamma   90.00
#
_symmetry.space_group_name_H-M   'P 1'
#
loop_
_entity.id
_entity.type
_entity.pdbx_description
1 polymer ?
#
loop_
_entity_poly.entity_id
_entity_poly.type
_entity_poly.pdbx_seq_one_letter_code
_entity_poly.pdbx_strand_id
1 'polypeptide(L)'
;LWIRSAREGRTLAELSQNIVCGNSIVTDRHVDENAMDWRRTFPQAFSEEASGFDCIVGNPPWERLKLQEREFFDFSAPKIASAVSAATRRKLIGKLEKSNPELHQRYIEAKEEAESALDHVRKSGRFPLTAKGDINTYAVFAELARKIVAPDGRVGLLVPSGIATDHTTRKFFGELVNSKSLIALYDFENKAPLFPDLHRSFKFCILLFGGSSVKSEWAGFVFFAHNVEDLLDKHRQITLASDDLRLLNPNTRTCPVFRSR
;
A
#
# COMPACT_ATOMS: atom_id res chain seq x y z
N LEU A 1 -11.75 -16.49 -14.46
CA LEU A 1 -10.82 -15.64 -15.26
C LEU A 1 -11.67 -14.60 -16.04
N TRP A 2 -12.20 -13.59 -15.34
CA TRP A 2 -13.22 -12.64 -15.86
C TRP A 2 -12.64 -11.42 -16.59
N ILE A 3 -11.32 -11.29 -16.62
CA ILE A 3 -10.57 -10.19 -17.26
C ILE A 3 -10.83 -10.10 -18.78
N ARG A 4 -11.50 -11.09 -19.39
CA ARG A 4 -11.85 -11.11 -20.82
C ARG A 4 -13.30 -10.73 -21.16
N SER A 5 -14.13 -10.34 -20.19
CA SER A 5 -15.57 -10.14 -20.41
C SER A 5 -16.01 -8.67 -20.58
N ALA A 6 -15.14 -7.70 -20.30
CA ALA A 6 -15.47 -6.29 -20.47
C ALA A 6 -15.40 -5.86 -21.94
N ARG A 7 -16.47 -5.23 -22.43
CA ARG A 7 -16.54 -4.63 -23.77
C ARG A 7 -16.96 -3.17 -23.62
N GLU A 8 -16.27 -2.28 -24.34
CA GLU A 8 -16.60 -0.86 -24.38
C GLU A 8 -18.07 -0.65 -24.74
N GLY A 9 -18.75 0.24 -24.01
CA GLY A 9 -20.17 0.55 -24.22
C GLY A 9 -21.18 -0.49 -23.71
N ARG A 10 -20.78 -1.56 -23.03
CA ARG A 10 -21.70 -2.53 -22.40
C ARG A 10 -21.63 -2.51 -20.88
N THR A 11 -22.80 -2.39 -20.25
CA THR A 11 -22.95 -2.50 -18.80
C THR A 11 -22.64 -3.92 -18.33
N LEU A 12 -21.75 -4.04 -17.35
CA LEU A 12 -21.43 -5.29 -16.66
C LEU A 12 -22.52 -5.57 -15.61
N ALA A 13 -23.70 -6.03 -16.06
CA ALA A 13 -24.92 -6.11 -15.24
C ALA A 13 -24.77 -6.90 -13.92
N GLU A 14 -23.86 -7.88 -13.84
CA GLU A 14 -23.60 -8.65 -12.61
C GLU A 14 -22.42 -8.12 -11.76
N LEU A 15 -21.58 -7.24 -12.31
CA LEU A 15 -20.43 -6.68 -11.59
C LEU A 15 -20.69 -5.31 -11.00
N SER A 16 -21.71 -4.59 -11.47
CA SER A 16 -22.03 -3.24 -10.97
C SER A 16 -22.26 -3.21 -9.46
N GLN A 17 -22.81 -4.28 -8.87
CA GLN A 17 -23.00 -4.40 -7.42
C GLN A 17 -21.68 -4.64 -6.66
N ASN A 18 -20.62 -5.07 -7.34
CA ASN A 18 -19.29 -5.31 -6.78
C ASN A 18 -18.32 -4.14 -7.03
N ILE A 19 -18.73 -3.13 -7.80
CA ILE A 19 -17.94 -1.92 -8.04
C ILE A 19 -18.36 -0.88 -7.00
N VAL A 20 -17.45 -0.60 -6.06
CA VAL A 20 -17.70 0.33 -4.96
C VAL A 20 -16.69 1.45 -5.02
N CYS A 21 -17.16 2.68 -4.85
CA CYS A 21 -16.33 3.86 -4.63
C CYS A 21 -16.44 4.27 -3.16
N GLY A 22 -15.29 4.38 -2.47
CA GLY A 22 -15.26 4.76 -1.07
C GLY A 22 -13.85 4.75 -0.49
N ASN A 23 -13.69 5.38 0.68
CA ASN A 23 -12.47 5.33 1.47
C ASN A 23 -12.37 3.95 2.15
N SER A 24 -11.47 3.13 1.62
CA SER A 24 -11.27 1.75 2.05
C SER A 24 -10.56 1.59 3.40
N ILE A 25 -9.95 2.66 3.91
CA ILE A 25 -9.18 2.67 5.17
C ILE A 25 -10.04 3.21 6.31
N VAL A 26 -10.74 4.32 6.10
CA VAL A 26 -11.57 4.98 7.12
C VAL A 26 -12.95 4.32 7.16
N THR A 27 -13.38 3.92 8.36
CA THR A 27 -14.70 3.28 8.59
C THR A 27 -15.74 4.22 9.20
N ASP A 28 -15.32 5.38 9.70
CA ASP A 28 -16.19 6.36 10.36
C ASP A 28 -16.57 7.49 9.39
N ARG A 29 -17.87 7.63 9.12
CA ARG A 29 -18.40 8.67 8.23
C ARG A 29 -18.28 10.08 8.78
N HIS A 30 -18.06 10.24 10.09
CA HIS A 30 -17.76 11.53 10.68
C HIS A 30 -16.31 11.97 10.42
N VAL A 31 -15.44 11.03 10.04
CA VAL A 31 -14.03 11.30 9.67
C VAL A 31 -13.90 11.55 8.17
N ASP A 32 -14.61 10.79 7.34
CA ASP A 32 -14.61 10.90 5.88
C ASP A 32 -16.00 10.52 5.34
N GLU A 33 -16.64 11.39 4.55
CA GLU A 33 -17.99 11.13 4.01
C GLU A 33 -18.07 9.85 3.16
N ASN A 34 -16.95 9.47 2.53
CA ASN A 34 -16.81 8.29 1.69
C ASN A 34 -16.37 7.06 2.50
N ALA A 35 -16.32 7.12 3.83
CA ALA A 35 -15.92 6.02 4.69
C ALA A 35 -16.69 4.72 4.41
N MET A 36 -15.94 3.62 4.34
CA MET A 36 -16.42 2.31 3.95
C MET A 36 -16.07 1.26 5.01
N ASP A 37 -17.03 0.40 5.32
CA ASP A 37 -16.82 -0.82 6.11
C ASP A 37 -16.88 -2.04 5.21
N TRP A 38 -15.80 -2.80 5.15
CA TRP A 38 -15.66 -3.96 4.25
C TRP A 38 -16.70 -5.05 4.53
N ARG A 39 -17.02 -5.32 5.80
CA ARG A 39 -17.98 -6.37 6.17
C ARG A 39 -19.40 -5.98 5.78
N ARG A 40 -19.75 -4.70 5.97
CA ARG A 40 -21.05 -4.17 5.55
C ARG A 40 -21.18 -4.06 4.04
N THR A 41 -20.08 -3.75 3.35
CA THR A 41 -20.07 -3.56 1.88
C THR A 41 -20.12 -4.89 1.14
N PHE A 42 -19.45 -5.91 1.67
CA PHE A 42 -19.37 -7.24 1.05
C PHE A 42 -19.78 -8.35 2.04
N PRO A 43 -21.02 -8.34 2.57
CA PRO A 43 -21.44 -9.30 3.60
C PRO A 43 -21.25 -10.77 3.18
N GLN A 44 -21.37 -11.07 1.88
CA GLN A 44 -21.13 -12.39 1.31
C GLN A 44 -19.69 -12.88 1.47
N ALA A 45 -18.71 -11.98 1.57
CA ALA A 45 -17.32 -12.34 1.83
C ALA A 45 -17.05 -12.55 3.33
N PHE A 46 -17.99 -12.21 4.21
CA PHE A 46 -17.83 -12.26 5.67
C PHE A 46 -19.01 -12.97 6.37
N SER A 47 -19.63 -13.96 5.71
CA SER A 47 -20.72 -14.77 6.27
C SER A 47 -20.22 -15.81 7.30
N GLU A 48 -21.11 -16.63 7.84
CA GLU A 48 -20.70 -17.75 8.71
C GLU A 48 -19.85 -18.79 7.96
N GLU A 49 -20.10 -18.98 6.67
CA GLU A 49 -19.36 -19.89 5.78
C GLU A 49 -18.11 -19.24 5.14
N ALA A 50 -18.03 -17.91 5.10
CA ALA A 50 -16.94 -17.16 4.46
C ALA A 50 -16.30 -16.16 5.44
N SER A 51 -15.03 -16.35 5.78
CA SER A 51 -14.31 -15.52 6.77
C SER A 51 -13.37 -14.47 6.13
N GLY A 52 -13.69 -13.99 4.93
CA GLY A 52 -12.93 -13.00 4.17
C GLY A 52 -12.90 -13.29 2.67
N PHE A 53 -12.13 -12.52 1.92
CA PHE A 53 -11.94 -12.72 0.48
C PHE A 53 -11.00 -13.89 0.19
N ASP A 54 -11.37 -14.79 -0.73
CA ASP A 54 -10.49 -15.88 -1.19
C ASP A 54 -9.23 -15.38 -1.90
N CYS A 55 -9.34 -14.24 -2.58
CA CYS A 55 -8.26 -13.62 -3.31
C CYS A 55 -8.36 -12.10 -3.25
N ILE A 56 -7.25 -11.44 -2.95
CA ILE A 56 -7.11 -9.98 -3.02
C ILE A 56 -5.96 -9.66 -3.97
N VAL A 57 -6.25 -8.90 -5.01
CA VAL A 57 -5.24 -8.37 -5.94
C VAL A 57 -5.38 -6.86 -5.98
N GLY A 58 -4.29 -6.13 -5.81
CA GLY A 58 -4.36 -4.68 -5.76
C GLY A 58 -3.06 -3.96 -6.08
N ASN A 59 -3.20 -2.74 -6.58
CA ASN A 59 -2.15 -1.74 -6.62
C ASN A 59 -2.58 -0.59 -5.71
N PRO A 60 -2.40 -0.72 -4.37
CA PRO A 60 -2.84 0.32 -3.45
C PRO A 60 -2.06 1.62 -3.70
N PRO A 61 -2.55 2.78 -3.23
CA PRO A 61 -1.86 4.06 -3.40
C PRO A 61 -0.50 4.08 -2.71
N TRP A 62 0.51 4.74 -3.29
CA TRP A 62 1.91 4.70 -2.82
C TRP A 62 2.34 5.93 -2.01
N GLU A 63 1.43 6.87 -1.81
CA GLU A 63 1.65 8.13 -1.14
C GLU A 63 1.71 7.97 0.39
N ARG A 64 1.88 9.10 1.05
CA ARG A 64 1.75 9.20 2.51
C ARG A 64 0.34 9.65 2.86
N LEU A 65 -0.18 9.13 3.96
CA LEU A 65 -1.49 9.55 4.46
C LEU A 65 -1.49 11.03 4.90
N LYS A 66 -0.32 11.53 5.31
CA LYS A 66 -0.11 12.94 5.62
C LYS A 66 0.01 13.76 4.33
N LEU A 67 -0.72 14.87 4.27
CA LEU A 67 -0.60 15.87 3.18
C LEU A 67 0.86 16.25 2.92
N GLN A 68 1.30 16.10 1.67
CA GLN A 68 2.60 16.56 1.22
C GLN A 68 2.46 17.97 0.63
N GLU A 69 2.85 19.00 1.40
CA GLU A 69 2.72 20.41 0.98
C GLU A 69 3.33 20.68 -0.40
N ARG A 70 4.46 20.04 -0.73
CA ARG A 70 5.10 20.24 -2.04
C ARG A 70 4.20 19.77 -3.19
N GLU A 71 3.64 18.58 -3.07
CA GLU A 71 2.77 17.98 -4.08
C GLU A 71 1.45 18.77 -4.19
N PHE A 72 0.86 19.15 -3.04
CA PHE A 72 -0.36 19.97 -3.01
C PHE A 72 -0.19 21.31 -3.76
N PHE A 73 0.96 21.96 -3.59
CA PHE A 73 1.24 23.26 -4.20
C PHE A 73 1.94 23.20 -5.57
N ASP A 74 2.31 22.02 -6.07
CA ASP A 74 3.20 21.89 -7.23
C ASP A 74 2.65 22.62 -8.46
N PHE A 75 1.35 22.43 -8.73
CA PHE A 75 0.65 23.10 -9.81
C PHE A 75 0.09 24.47 -9.42
N SER A 76 -0.53 24.57 -8.24
CA SER A 76 -1.32 25.74 -7.83
C SER A 76 -0.47 26.92 -7.32
N ALA A 77 0.71 26.63 -6.74
CA ALA A 77 1.65 27.64 -6.25
C ALA A 77 3.10 27.12 -6.30
N PRO A 78 3.73 27.03 -7.49
CA PRO A 78 5.08 26.45 -7.65
C PRO A 78 6.16 27.08 -6.77
N LYS A 79 6.04 28.38 -6.43
CA LYS A 79 6.96 29.08 -5.51
C LYS A 79 6.90 28.52 -4.07
N ILE A 80 5.74 28.03 -3.64
CA ILE A 80 5.55 27.40 -2.33
C ILE A 80 6.12 25.98 -2.36
N ALA A 81 5.81 25.21 -3.40
CA ALA A 81 6.30 23.86 -3.60
C ALA A 81 7.85 23.80 -3.65
N SER A 82 8.46 24.69 -4.43
CA SER A 82 9.91 24.79 -4.60
C SER A 82 10.65 25.50 -3.46
N ALA A 83 9.96 25.95 -2.40
CA ALA A 83 10.60 26.67 -1.31
C ALA A 83 11.71 25.83 -0.62
N VAL A 84 12.90 26.42 -0.50
CA VAL A 84 14.14 25.76 -0.05
C VAL A 84 14.04 25.24 1.39
N SER A 85 13.31 25.94 2.26
CA SER A 85 13.14 25.55 3.66
C SER A 85 11.67 25.45 4.07
N ALA A 86 11.39 24.61 5.07
CA ALA A 86 10.05 24.51 5.67
C ALA A 86 9.60 25.84 6.31
N ALA A 87 10.52 26.60 6.90
CA ALA A 87 10.21 27.91 7.47
C ALA A 87 9.79 28.92 6.39
N THR A 88 10.50 28.95 5.25
CA THR A 88 10.13 29.78 4.10
C THR A 88 8.76 29.37 3.56
N ARG A 89 8.51 28.07 3.41
CA ARG A 89 7.22 27.56 2.92
C ARG A 89 6.06 27.96 3.83
N ARG A 90 6.20 27.79 5.15
CA ARG A 90 5.20 28.25 6.13
C ARG A 90 4.90 29.74 6.02
N LYS A 91 5.93 30.58 5.85
CA LYS A 91 5.75 32.03 5.63
C LYS A 91 4.99 32.33 4.33
N LEU A 92 5.25 31.59 3.26
CA LEU A 92 4.55 31.77 1.98
C LEU A 92 3.09 31.29 2.05
N ILE A 93 2.84 30.15 2.70
CA ILE A 93 1.49 29.64 2.95
C ILE A 93 0.68 30.65 3.77
N GLY A 94 1.25 31.21 4.84
CA GLY A 94 0.56 32.23 5.64
C GLY A 94 0.25 33.54 4.89
N LYS A 95 0.94 33.82 3.78
CA LYS A 95 0.59 34.96 2.91
C LYS A 95 -0.63 34.66 2.03
N LEU A 96 -0.93 33.38 1.75
CA LEU A 96 -2.07 32.99 0.92
C LEU A 96 -3.39 33.46 1.51
N GLU A 97 -3.52 33.50 2.85
CA GLU A 97 -4.72 33.99 3.54
C GLU A 97 -5.18 35.36 3.00
N LYS A 98 -4.24 36.23 2.60
CA LYS A 98 -4.54 37.53 2.00
C LYS A 98 -4.40 37.54 0.48
N SER A 99 -3.39 36.86 -0.07
CA SER A 99 -3.09 36.96 -1.51
C SER A 99 -3.93 36.02 -2.39
N ASN A 100 -4.38 34.89 -1.86
CA ASN A 100 -5.24 33.93 -2.53
C ASN A 100 -6.03 33.12 -1.46
N PRO A 101 -7.11 33.70 -0.90
CA PRO A 101 -7.87 33.08 0.19
C PRO A 101 -8.47 31.73 -0.18
N GLU A 102 -8.89 31.54 -1.44
CA GLU A 102 -9.47 30.29 -1.93
C GLU A 102 -8.45 29.14 -1.88
N LEU A 103 -7.22 29.37 -2.38
CA LEU A 103 -6.16 28.37 -2.31
C LEU A 103 -5.74 28.08 -0.85
N HIS A 104 -5.74 29.11 0.00
CA HIS A 104 -5.48 28.91 1.43
C HIS A 104 -6.55 28.03 2.08
N GLN A 105 -7.83 28.31 1.81
CA GLN A 105 -8.94 27.54 2.35
C GLN A 105 -8.88 26.07 1.92
N ARG A 106 -8.68 25.81 0.62
CA ARG A 106 -8.50 24.44 0.10
C ARG A 106 -7.31 23.70 0.73
N TYR A 107 -6.24 24.42 1.04
CA TYR A 107 -5.09 23.84 1.73
C TYR A 107 -5.42 23.46 3.17
N ILE A 108 -6.15 24.32 3.89
CA ILE A 108 -6.58 24.04 5.27
C ILE A 108 -7.51 22.84 5.29
N GLU A 109 -8.52 22.79 4.43
CA GLU A 109 -9.46 21.66 4.31
C GLU A 109 -8.72 20.35 4.01
N ALA A 110 -7.89 20.31 2.96
CA ALA A 110 -7.13 19.11 2.61
C ALA A 110 -6.17 18.66 3.72
N LYS A 111 -5.62 19.61 4.49
CA LYS A 111 -4.77 19.32 5.63
C LYS A 111 -5.57 18.74 6.80
N GLU A 112 -6.71 19.33 7.13
CA GLU A 112 -7.59 18.86 8.19
C GLU A 112 -8.15 17.45 7.89
N GLU A 113 -8.55 17.20 6.64
CA GLU A 113 -8.98 15.87 6.17
C GLU A 113 -7.87 14.83 6.34
N ALA A 114 -6.65 15.14 5.87
CA ALA A 114 -5.51 14.25 6.00
C ALA A 114 -5.12 14.00 7.48
N GLU A 115 -5.19 15.02 8.33
CA GLU A 115 -4.93 14.91 9.77
C GLU A 115 -6.01 14.07 10.47
N SER A 116 -7.29 14.26 10.13
CA SER A 116 -8.42 13.49 10.65
C SER A 116 -8.31 12.01 10.28
N ALA A 117 -8.04 11.71 9.00
CA ALA A 117 -7.83 10.34 8.53
C ALA A 117 -6.62 9.68 9.21
N LEU A 118 -5.51 10.41 9.36
CA LEU A 118 -4.30 9.95 10.06
C LEU A 118 -4.60 9.60 11.53
N ASP A 119 -5.33 10.47 12.22
CA ASP A 119 -5.73 10.26 13.60
C ASP A 119 -6.67 9.07 13.76
N HIS A 120 -7.64 8.92 12.86
CA HIS A 120 -8.53 7.76 12.84
C HIS A 120 -7.75 6.46 12.63
N VAL A 121 -6.83 6.42 11.66
CA VAL A 121 -5.97 5.25 11.40
C VAL A 121 -5.15 4.87 12.62
N ARG A 122 -4.59 5.84 13.34
CA ARG A 122 -3.80 5.60 14.56
C ARG A 122 -4.64 5.15 15.75
N LYS A 123 -5.79 5.80 15.98
CA LYS A 123 -6.64 5.58 17.17
C LYS A 123 -7.57 4.39 17.03
N SER A 124 -7.91 3.97 15.82
CA SER A 124 -8.83 2.84 15.56
C SER A 124 -8.32 1.49 16.06
N GLY A 125 -7.01 1.34 16.31
CA GLY A 125 -6.40 0.04 16.62
C GLY A 125 -6.44 -0.94 15.44
N ARG A 126 -6.89 -0.51 14.25
CA ARG A 126 -7.03 -1.37 13.07
C ARG A 126 -5.72 -1.63 12.34
N PHE A 127 -4.65 -0.89 12.63
CA PHE A 127 -3.39 -1.04 11.90
C PHE A 127 -2.15 -1.08 12.83
N PRO A 128 -2.11 -1.99 13.83
CA PRO A 128 -1.02 -2.05 14.81
C PRO A 128 0.38 -2.27 14.22
N LEU A 129 0.48 -2.84 13.01
CA LEU A 129 1.75 -3.18 12.37
C LEU A 129 2.29 -2.03 11.51
N THR A 130 1.41 -1.22 10.92
CA THR A 130 1.79 -0.22 9.90
C THR A 130 1.42 1.23 10.23
N ALA A 131 0.53 1.49 11.21
CA ALA A 131 0.18 2.85 11.63
C ALA A 131 1.15 3.44 12.68
N LYS A 132 2.46 3.43 12.39
CA LYS A 132 3.49 4.03 13.27
C LYS A 132 4.42 4.97 12.50
N GLY A 133 4.78 6.09 13.12
CA GLY A 133 5.63 7.11 12.49
C GLY A 133 4.92 7.81 11.34
N ASP A 134 5.66 8.08 10.26
CA ASP A 134 5.12 8.54 8.99
C ASP A 134 4.48 7.36 8.26
N ILE A 135 3.15 7.45 8.05
CA ILE A 135 2.33 6.35 7.55
C ILE A 135 2.23 6.43 6.02
N ASN A 136 2.70 5.39 5.36
CA ASN A 136 2.49 5.18 3.92
C ASN A 136 1.16 4.45 3.69
N THR A 137 0.37 4.87 2.72
CA THR A 137 -0.95 4.28 2.41
C THR A 137 -0.82 2.82 2.01
N TYR A 138 0.15 2.47 1.16
CA TYR A 138 0.37 1.09 0.70
C TYR A 138 0.57 0.11 1.86
N ALA A 139 1.19 0.54 2.96
CA ALA A 139 1.45 -0.30 4.13
C ALA A 139 0.16 -0.56 4.90
N VAL A 140 -0.67 0.47 5.08
CA VAL A 140 -1.99 0.35 5.73
C VAL A 140 -2.90 -0.55 4.90
N PHE A 141 -2.89 -0.43 3.57
CA PHE A 141 -3.61 -1.32 2.67
C PHE A 141 -3.09 -2.76 2.72
N ALA A 142 -1.78 -2.98 2.86
CA ALA A 142 -1.24 -4.33 3.00
C ALA A 142 -1.69 -5.00 4.31
N GLU A 143 -1.73 -4.25 5.41
CA GLU A 143 -2.27 -4.76 6.68
C GLU A 143 -3.79 -4.95 6.62
N LEU A 144 -4.52 -4.06 5.95
CA LEU A 144 -5.95 -4.23 5.66
C LEU A 144 -6.21 -5.53 4.89
N ALA A 145 -5.47 -5.76 3.79
CA ALA A 145 -5.61 -6.96 2.97
C ALA A 145 -5.38 -8.24 3.80
N ARG A 146 -4.37 -8.25 4.68
CA ARG A 146 -4.16 -9.35 5.64
C ARG A 146 -5.33 -9.55 6.60
N LYS A 147 -6.04 -8.49 6.97
CA LYS A 147 -7.19 -8.58 7.88
C LYS A 147 -8.48 -9.05 7.22
N ILE A 148 -8.63 -8.79 5.92
CA ILE A 148 -9.89 -9.07 5.20
C ILE A 148 -9.79 -10.28 4.26
N VAL A 149 -8.61 -10.87 4.08
CA VAL A 149 -8.43 -12.13 3.36
C VAL A 149 -8.96 -13.31 4.19
N ALA A 150 -9.60 -14.27 3.54
CA ALA A 150 -10.03 -15.52 4.16
C ALA A 150 -8.83 -16.29 4.73
N PRO A 151 -9.02 -17.17 5.74
CA PRO A 151 -7.95 -17.99 6.31
C PRO A 151 -7.11 -18.76 5.27
N ASP A 152 -7.76 -19.32 4.26
CA ASP A 152 -7.12 -20.06 3.15
C ASP A 152 -6.89 -19.20 1.89
N GLY A 153 -7.24 -17.92 1.96
CA GLY A 153 -7.15 -17.00 0.84
C GLY A 153 -5.73 -16.52 0.55
N ARG A 154 -5.56 -15.82 -0.57
CA ARG A 154 -4.28 -15.27 -1.01
C ARG A 154 -4.36 -13.78 -1.33
N VAL A 155 -3.25 -13.10 -1.11
CA VAL A 155 -3.09 -11.68 -1.39
C VAL A 155 -1.90 -11.48 -2.32
N GLY A 156 -2.10 -10.68 -3.37
CA GLY A 156 -1.05 -10.20 -4.25
C GLY A 156 -1.13 -8.69 -4.43
N LEU A 157 -0.12 -7.97 -3.94
CA LEU A 157 -0.09 -6.51 -4.00
C LEU A 157 1.11 -6.01 -4.78
N LEU A 158 0.89 -5.03 -5.65
CA LEU A 158 1.93 -4.23 -6.27
C LEU A 158 2.19 -3.00 -5.40
N VAL A 159 3.34 -2.94 -4.73
CA VAL A 159 3.65 -1.90 -3.73
C VAL A 159 5.11 -1.49 -3.80
N PRO A 160 5.50 -0.32 -3.26
CA PRO A 160 6.91 0.05 -3.12
C PRO A 160 7.68 -1.02 -2.32
N SER A 161 8.91 -1.35 -2.75
CA SER A 161 9.73 -2.40 -2.12
C SER A 161 10.06 -2.12 -0.66
N GLY A 162 9.94 -0.85 -0.25
CA GLY A 162 9.99 -0.39 1.14
C GLY A 162 9.07 -1.18 2.08
N ILE A 163 8.01 -1.83 1.60
CA ILE A 163 7.16 -2.71 2.42
C ILE A 163 7.95 -3.81 3.15
N ALA A 164 9.07 -4.26 2.57
CA ALA A 164 9.90 -5.33 3.11
C ALA A 164 11.26 -4.83 3.62
N THR A 165 11.76 -3.70 3.15
CA THR A 165 13.10 -3.19 3.49
C THR A 165 13.10 -2.08 4.52
N ASP A 166 12.02 -1.32 4.66
CA ASP A 166 12.01 -0.12 5.48
C ASP A 166 11.75 -0.42 6.96
N HIS A 167 12.29 0.44 7.83
CA HIS A 167 12.09 0.29 9.27
C HIS A 167 10.63 0.52 9.71
N THR A 168 9.89 1.38 9.01
CA THR A 168 8.48 1.70 9.35
C THR A 168 7.55 0.51 9.14
N THR A 169 7.86 -0.36 8.18
CA THR A 169 7.05 -1.52 7.77
C THR A 169 7.57 -2.84 8.35
N ARG A 170 8.72 -2.84 9.03
CA ARG A 170 9.37 -4.03 9.60
C ARG A 170 8.48 -4.93 10.45
N LYS A 171 7.50 -4.35 11.16
CA LYS A 171 6.59 -5.12 12.00
C LYS A 171 5.61 -5.92 11.17
N PHE A 172 5.12 -5.33 10.08
CA PHE A 172 4.25 -5.99 9.13
C PHE A 172 4.99 -7.09 8.37
N PHE A 173 6.14 -6.78 7.77
CA PHE A 173 6.92 -7.79 7.06
C PHE A 173 7.37 -8.93 7.99
N GLY A 174 7.86 -8.58 9.18
CA GLY A 174 8.21 -9.56 10.21
C GLY A 174 7.03 -10.44 10.63
N GLU A 175 5.81 -9.91 10.68
CA GLU A 175 4.60 -10.71 10.95
C GLU A 175 4.33 -11.74 9.84
N LEU A 176 4.51 -11.37 8.57
CA LEU A 176 4.36 -12.31 7.45
C LEU A 176 5.37 -13.46 7.51
N VAL A 177 6.63 -13.15 7.86
CA VAL A 177 7.69 -14.15 8.03
C VAL A 177 7.44 -15.02 9.28
N ASN A 178 7.06 -14.41 10.41
CA ASN A 178 6.85 -15.13 11.67
C ASN A 178 5.66 -16.08 11.61
N SER A 179 4.56 -15.62 11.01
CA SER A 179 3.35 -16.43 10.84
C SER A 179 3.47 -17.45 9.70
N LYS A 180 4.62 -17.49 9.00
CA LYS A 180 4.88 -18.29 7.80
C LYS A 180 3.85 -18.05 6.69
N SER A 181 3.30 -16.84 6.60
CA SER A 181 2.29 -16.51 5.58
C SER A 181 2.88 -15.87 4.33
N LEU A 182 4.15 -15.46 4.36
CA LEU A 182 4.85 -14.94 3.18
C LEU A 182 5.05 -16.06 2.14
N ILE A 183 4.54 -15.84 0.92
CA ILE A 183 4.67 -16.79 -0.18
C ILE A 183 5.80 -16.36 -1.11
N ALA A 184 5.83 -15.10 -1.51
CA ALA A 184 6.89 -14.57 -2.35
C ALA A 184 7.02 -13.04 -2.27
N LEU A 185 8.19 -12.55 -2.62
CA LEU A 185 8.45 -11.14 -2.90
C LEU A 185 9.31 -11.02 -4.15
N TYR A 186 8.77 -10.39 -5.19
CA TYR A 186 9.48 -10.14 -6.43
C TYR A 186 9.73 -8.64 -6.57
N ASP A 187 10.95 -8.22 -6.33
CA ASP A 187 11.42 -6.83 -6.37
C ASP A 187 11.88 -6.44 -7.78
N PHE A 188 11.44 -5.26 -8.22
CA PHE A 188 11.71 -4.68 -9.52
C PHE A 188 12.44 -3.34 -9.37
N GLU A 189 13.31 -3.04 -10.33
CA GLU A 189 13.80 -1.69 -10.60
C GLU A 189 13.17 -1.20 -11.90
N ASN A 190 12.60 0.02 -11.89
CA ASN A 190 11.94 0.61 -13.06
C ASN A 190 12.91 1.05 -14.19
N LYS A 191 14.00 0.32 -14.42
CA LYS A 191 15.04 0.62 -15.42
C LYS A 191 14.56 0.38 -16.85
N ALA A 192 13.86 -0.73 -17.07
CA ALA A 192 12.96 -0.90 -18.21
C ALA A 192 11.62 -0.34 -17.74
N PRO A 193 11.19 0.84 -18.22
CA PRO A 193 10.15 1.64 -17.56
C PRO A 193 8.77 0.98 -17.71
N LEU A 194 8.47 0.02 -16.83
CA LEU A 194 7.17 -0.64 -16.70
C LEU A 194 6.10 0.39 -16.29
N PHE A 195 6.51 1.41 -15.52
CA PHE A 195 5.69 2.56 -15.19
C PHE A 195 6.39 3.85 -15.65
N PRO A 196 5.87 4.55 -16.67
CA PRO A 196 6.55 5.71 -17.26
C PRO A 196 6.64 6.91 -16.31
N ASP A 197 5.67 7.05 -15.41
CA ASP A 197 5.59 8.18 -14.47
C ASP A 197 6.47 8.02 -13.23
N LEU A 198 7.14 6.88 -13.09
CA LEU A 198 8.06 6.63 -11.99
C LEU A 198 9.52 6.87 -12.40
N HIS A 199 10.32 7.35 -11.45
CA HIS A 199 11.76 7.45 -11.64
C HIS A 199 12.35 6.08 -12.00
N ARG A 200 13.35 6.05 -12.90
CA ARG A 200 13.95 4.79 -13.39
C ARG A 200 14.62 3.93 -12.31
N SER A 201 15.02 4.55 -11.20
CA SER A 201 15.58 3.85 -10.04
C SER A 201 14.55 3.53 -8.96
N PHE A 202 13.27 3.85 -9.18
CA PHE A 202 12.22 3.54 -8.22
C PHE A 202 12.06 2.02 -8.12
N LYS A 203 11.84 1.55 -6.90
CA LYS A 203 11.69 0.13 -6.60
C LYS A 203 10.29 -0.18 -6.11
N PHE A 204 9.71 -1.18 -6.72
CA PHE A 204 8.41 -1.74 -6.34
C PHE A 204 8.51 -3.26 -6.37
N CYS A 205 7.60 -3.93 -5.69
CA CYS A 205 7.54 -5.37 -5.66
C CYS A 205 6.13 -5.90 -5.83
N ILE A 206 6.06 -7.14 -6.32
CA ILE A 206 4.89 -7.99 -6.14
C ILE A 206 5.09 -8.69 -4.78
N LEU A 207 4.25 -8.35 -3.81
CA LEU A 207 4.20 -9.00 -2.51
C LEU A 207 3.07 -10.03 -2.51
N LEU A 208 3.42 -11.30 -2.33
CA LEU A 208 2.48 -12.42 -2.23
C LEU A 208 2.48 -13.01 -0.82
N PHE A 209 1.31 -13.08 -0.20
CA PHE A 209 1.12 -13.75 1.10
C PHE A 209 -0.25 -14.39 1.22
N GLY A 210 -0.41 -15.33 2.14
CA GLY A 210 -1.66 -16.01 2.41
C GLY A 210 -2.38 -15.54 3.67
N GLY A 211 -3.62 -16.00 3.83
CA GLY A 211 -4.39 -15.88 5.07
C GLY A 211 -3.80 -16.68 6.22
N SER A 212 -4.49 -16.69 7.37
CA SER A 212 -3.98 -17.27 8.61
C SER A 212 -3.70 -18.78 8.55
N SER A 213 -4.43 -19.52 7.72
CA SER A 213 -4.28 -20.97 7.54
C SER A 213 -3.24 -21.33 6.48
N VAL A 214 -2.91 -20.41 5.57
CA VAL A 214 -1.87 -20.62 4.57
C VAL A 214 -0.49 -20.52 5.23
N LYS A 215 0.23 -21.64 5.24
CA LYS A 215 1.61 -21.72 5.73
C LYS A 215 2.55 -22.07 4.58
N SER A 216 3.55 -21.24 4.39
CA SER A 216 4.65 -21.44 3.45
C SER A 216 5.94 -21.62 4.23
N GLU A 217 6.50 -22.83 4.21
CA GLU A 217 7.81 -23.08 4.83
C GLU A 217 8.92 -22.28 4.13
N TRP A 218 8.76 -22.08 2.83
CA TRP A 218 9.69 -21.37 1.96
C TRP A 218 9.01 -20.16 1.33
N ALA A 219 9.72 -19.03 1.26
CA ALA A 219 9.30 -17.87 0.50
C ALA A 219 10.20 -17.72 -0.74
N GLY A 220 9.57 -17.43 -1.89
CA GLY A 220 10.27 -17.16 -3.15
C GLY A 220 10.68 -15.71 -3.26
N PHE A 221 11.89 -15.45 -3.75
CA PHE A 221 12.43 -14.12 -3.95
C PHE A 221 13.06 -13.97 -5.32
N VAL A 222 12.85 -12.79 -5.91
CA VAL A 222 13.61 -12.28 -7.05
C VAL A 222 13.89 -10.82 -6.72
N PHE A 223 15.10 -10.35 -6.97
CA PHE A 223 15.48 -8.96 -6.76
C PHE A 223 15.96 -8.33 -8.05
N PHE A 224 15.81 -7.00 -8.14
CA PHE A 224 16.28 -6.20 -9.27
C PHE A 224 15.72 -6.68 -10.63
N ALA A 225 14.49 -7.20 -10.67
CA ALA A 225 13.82 -7.52 -11.92
C ALA A 225 13.58 -6.24 -12.74
N HIS A 226 13.76 -6.30 -14.05
CA HIS A 226 13.47 -5.20 -14.96
C HIS A 226 12.17 -5.45 -15.74
N ASN A 227 11.77 -6.70 -15.90
CA ASN A 227 10.55 -7.11 -16.60
C ASN A 227 9.92 -8.34 -15.92
N VAL A 228 8.79 -8.80 -16.43
CA VAL A 228 8.07 -9.94 -15.83
C VAL A 228 8.76 -11.27 -16.16
N GLU A 229 9.40 -11.36 -17.32
CA GLU A 229 10.11 -12.55 -17.81
C GLU A 229 11.29 -12.93 -16.90
N ASP A 230 11.91 -11.94 -16.27
CA ASP A 230 12.96 -12.11 -15.26
C ASP A 230 12.55 -13.00 -14.08
N LEU A 231 11.25 -13.06 -13.77
CA LEU A 231 10.71 -13.90 -12.69
C LEU A 231 10.72 -15.38 -13.06
N LEU A 232 10.78 -15.69 -14.36
CA LEU A 232 10.83 -17.06 -14.88
C LEU A 232 12.26 -17.62 -14.90
N ASP A 233 13.28 -16.77 -14.73
CA ASP A 233 14.67 -17.18 -14.69
C ASP A 233 15.00 -17.89 -13.37
N LYS A 234 15.21 -19.20 -13.44
CA LYS A 234 15.56 -20.06 -12.30
C LYS A 234 16.88 -19.68 -11.64
N HIS A 235 17.79 -18.99 -12.33
CA HIS A 235 19.05 -18.51 -11.74
C HIS A 235 18.84 -17.30 -10.83
N ARG A 236 17.74 -16.57 -11.02
CA ARG A 236 17.37 -15.38 -10.23
C ARG A 236 16.43 -15.70 -9.08
N GLN A 237 15.76 -16.85 -9.14
CA GLN A 237 14.88 -17.34 -8.09
C GLN A 237 15.69 -17.82 -6.89
N ILE A 238 15.51 -17.12 -5.77
CA ILE A 238 16.04 -17.50 -4.46
C ILE A 238 14.87 -18.01 -3.64
N THR A 239 15.08 -19.09 -2.90
CA THR A 239 14.09 -19.60 -1.93
C THR A 239 14.73 -19.61 -0.56
N LEU A 240 14.04 -19.07 0.44
CA LEU A 240 14.54 -19.00 1.81
C LEU A 240 13.48 -19.55 2.75
N ALA A 241 13.91 -20.35 3.72
CA ALA A 241 13.02 -20.77 4.79
C ALA A 241 12.67 -19.57 5.67
N SER A 242 11.51 -19.61 6.30
CA SER A 242 11.11 -18.56 7.26
C SER A 242 12.10 -18.44 8.43
N ASP A 243 12.76 -19.53 8.82
CA ASP A 243 13.82 -19.53 9.84
C ASP A 243 15.10 -18.83 9.34
N ASP A 244 15.51 -19.06 8.09
CA ASP A 244 16.67 -18.39 7.51
C ASP A 244 16.46 -16.87 7.43
N LEU A 245 15.26 -16.45 7.03
CA LEU A 245 14.90 -15.02 7.00
C LEU A 245 14.99 -14.36 8.38
N ARG A 246 14.62 -15.09 9.45
CA ARG A 246 14.78 -14.62 10.83
C ARG A 246 16.26 -14.51 11.23
N LEU A 247 17.09 -15.47 10.83
CA LEU A 247 18.51 -15.50 11.15
C LEU A 247 19.31 -14.44 10.40
N LEU A 248 18.92 -14.11 9.16
CA LEU A 248 19.60 -13.10 8.36
C LEU A 248 19.34 -11.67 8.86
N ASN A 249 18.16 -11.41 9.43
CA ASN A 249 17.77 -10.08 9.91
C ASN A 249 17.07 -10.11 11.29
N PRO A 250 17.72 -10.62 12.35
CA PRO A 250 17.08 -10.82 13.65
C PRO A 250 16.67 -9.50 14.32
N ASN A 251 17.44 -8.43 14.06
CA ASN A 251 17.25 -7.12 14.67
C ASN A 251 16.25 -6.25 13.90
N THR A 252 16.40 -6.20 12.58
CA THR A 252 15.62 -5.31 11.72
C THR A 252 14.27 -5.94 11.36
N ARG A 253 14.19 -7.27 11.26
CA ARG A 253 13.00 -8.01 10.75
C ARG A 253 12.58 -7.55 9.36
N THR A 254 13.54 -7.08 8.57
CA THR A 254 13.37 -6.66 7.17
C THR A 254 13.91 -7.74 6.24
N CYS A 255 13.58 -7.66 4.96
CA CYS A 255 14.08 -8.56 3.94
C CYS A 255 15.54 -8.22 3.57
N PRO A 256 16.46 -9.20 3.55
CA PRO A 256 17.79 -9.00 2.98
C PRO A 256 17.68 -8.87 1.46
N VAL A 257 18.46 -7.98 0.87
CA VAL A 257 18.47 -7.77 -0.59
C VAL A 257 19.64 -8.54 -1.20
N PHE A 258 19.35 -9.44 -2.12
CA PHE A 258 20.34 -10.29 -2.78
C PHE A 258 20.58 -9.82 -4.21
N ARG A 259 21.84 -9.79 -4.65
CA ARG A 259 22.18 -9.42 -6.04
C ARG A 259 22.28 -10.62 -6.98
N SER A 260 22.59 -11.80 -6.45
CA SER A 260 22.62 -13.08 -7.14
C SER A 260 22.36 -14.19 -6.12
N ARG A 261 22.06 -15.39 -6.63
CA ARG A 261 22.01 -16.62 -5.84
C ARG A 261 23.38 -16.94 -5.21
#